data_AF-A0A504MAB2-F1
#
_entry.id   AF-A0A504MAB2-F1
#
_cell.length_a   1.000
_cell.length_b   1.000
_cell.length_c   1.000
_cell.angle_alpha   90.00
_cell.angle_beta   90.00
_cell.angle_gamma   90.00
#
_symmetry.space_group_name_H-M   'P 1'
#
loop_
_entity.id
_entity.type
_entity.pdbx_description
1 polymer ?
#
loop_
_entity_poly.entity_id
_entity_poly.type
_entity_poly.pdbx_seq_one_letter_code
_entity_poly.pdbx_strand_id
1 'polypeptide(L)'
;MTKEPTPGVAPDSVRQYAVAQEAEVLAVTEALKLQDALPEVVALSLGGILAKLEVIVGADRDIGDPTDFPWPHLASVLRDLKAIAGDLPAYQSDRSTTHADVTRHLKQATQLVAAVEAEDAAENIRQTATLFAETSVFPKPAEKPAEFRELSRRRRSR
;
A
#
# COMPACT_ATOMS: atom_id res chain seq x y z
N MET A 1 7.74 -31.90 32.95
CA MET A 1 8.27 -30.63 32.39
C MET A 1 7.73 -30.50 30.98
N THR A 2 6.56 -29.88 30.87
CA THR A 2 5.88 -29.56 29.62
C THR A 2 6.62 -28.41 28.93
N LYS A 3 7.15 -28.66 27.74
CA LYS A 3 7.67 -27.61 26.86
C LYS A 3 6.47 -26.93 26.19
N GLU A 4 6.22 -25.69 26.56
CA GLU A 4 5.35 -24.77 25.81
C GLU A 4 5.90 -24.57 24.38
N PRO A 5 5.05 -24.55 23.34
CA PRO A 5 5.48 -24.29 21.98
C PRO A 5 5.71 -22.79 21.78
N THR A 6 6.92 -22.41 21.40
CA THR A 6 7.27 -21.06 20.95
C THR A 6 6.37 -20.63 19.78
N PRO A 7 5.86 -19.38 19.76
CA PRO A 7 4.96 -18.91 18.71
C PRO A 7 5.68 -18.90 17.37
N GLY A 8 5.01 -19.43 16.35
CA GLY A 8 5.56 -19.72 15.04
C GLY A 8 6.13 -18.50 14.33
N VAL A 9 7.46 -18.41 14.27
CA VAL A 9 8.16 -17.59 13.28
C VAL A 9 8.33 -18.48 12.05
N ALA A 10 7.52 -18.23 11.01
CA ALA A 10 7.75 -18.86 9.71
C ALA A 10 9.21 -18.62 9.28
N PRO A 11 9.91 -19.63 8.71
CA PRO A 11 11.30 -19.48 8.30
C PRO A 11 11.43 -18.31 7.32
N ASP A 12 12.51 -17.54 7.42
CA ASP A 12 12.71 -16.28 6.66
C ASP A 12 12.47 -16.43 5.15
N SER A 13 12.74 -17.63 4.59
CA SER A 13 12.46 -17.95 3.20
C SER A 13 10.97 -17.92 2.83
N VAL A 14 10.08 -18.33 3.73
CA VAL A 14 8.62 -18.28 3.53
C VAL A 14 8.12 -16.84 3.58
N ARG A 15 8.69 -16.00 4.45
CA ARG A 15 8.39 -14.56 4.48
C ARG A 15 8.88 -13.86 3.21
N GLN A 16 10.11 -14.12 2.79
CA GLN A 16 10.67 -13.55 1.55
C GLN A 16 9.89 -13.97 0.32
N TYR A 17 9.47 -15.24 0.27
CA TYR A 17 8.60 -15.75 -0.79
C TYR A 17 7.25 -15.03 -0.83
N ALA A 18 6.59 -14.87 0.33
CA ALA A 18 5.31 -14.15 0.40
C ALA A 18 5.45 -12.68 -0.06
N VAL A 19 6.53 -11.99 0.35
CA VAL A 19 6.83 -10.63 -0.09
C VAL A 19 7.08 -10.57 -1.60
N ALA A 20 7.81 -11.54 -2.17
CA ALA A 20 8.06 -11.60 -3.61
C ALA A 20 6.76 -11.85 -4.40
N GLN A 21 5.91 -12.75 -3.91
CA GLN A 21 4.61 -13.04 -4.51
C GLN A 21 3.67 -11.83 -4.50
N GLU A 22 3.62 -11.11 -3.38
CA GLU A 22 2.83 -9.88 -3.28
C GLU A 22 3.38 -8.78 -4.21
N ALA A 23 4.70 -8.64 -4.29
CA ALA A 23 5.34 -7.71 -5.21
C ALA A 23 5.04 -8.04 -6.68
N GLU A 24 5.01 -9.33 -7.05
CA GLU A 24 4.64 -9.78 -8.39
C GLU A 24 3.18 -9.41 -8.72
N VAL A 25 2.25 -9.71 -7.82
CA VAL A 25 0.82 -9.39 -8.02
C VAL A 25 0.63 -7.88 -8.18
N LEU A 26 1.31 -7.06 -7.39
CA LEU A 26 1.27 -5.61 -7.50
C LEU A 26 1.86 -5.13 -8.84
N ALA A 27 3.01 -5.66 -9.25
CA ALA A 27 3.65 -5.29 -10.51
C ALA A 27 2.76 -5.63 -11.72
N VAL A 28 2.17 -6.83 -11.74
CA VAL A 28 1.23 -7.26 -12.78
C VAL A 28 -0.01 -6.37 -12.78
N THR A 29 -0.55 -6.04 -11.60
CA THR A 29 -1.72 -5.18 -11.48
C THR A 29 -1.46 -3.77 -12.00
N GLU A 30 -0.31 -3.17 -11.66
CA GLU A 30 0.07 -1.85 -12.17
C GLU A 30 0.31 -1.87 -13.68
N ALA A 31 0.95 -2.93 -14.21
CA ALA A 31 1.10 -3.09 -15.65
C ALA A 31 -0.25 -3.20 -16.37
N LEU A 32 -1.23 -3.90 -15.79
CA LEU A 32 -2.59 -4.01 -16.34
C LEU A 32 -3.32 -2.67 -16.31
N LYS A 33 -3.24 -1.92 -15.20
CA LYS A 33 -3.80 -0.56 -15.10
C LYS A 33 -3.25 0.38 -16.18
N LEU A 34 -1.94 0.28 -16.45
CA LEU A 34 -1.33 1.04 -17.53
C LEU A 34 -1.93 0.64 -18.88
N GLN A 35 -2.06 -0.66 -19.15
CA GLN A 35 -2.70 -1.16 -20.38
C GLN A 35 -4.16 -0.69 -20.52
N ASP A 36 -4.94 -0.74 -19.45
CA ASP A 36 -6.33 -0.27 -19.43
C ASP A 36 -6.45 1.24 -19.68
N ALA A 37 -5.45 2.02 -19.24
CA ALA A 37 -5.40 3.46 -19.46
C ALA A 37 -4.84 3.84 -20.85
N LEU A 38 -4.10 2.95 -21.51
CA LEU A 38 -3.45 3.25 -22.79
C LEU A 38 -4.44 3.73 -23.87
N PRO A 39 -5.64 3.15 -24.06
CA PRO A 39 -6.60 3.63 -25.05
C PRO A 39 -6.93 5.11 -24.93
N GLU A 40 -7.07 5.62 -23.70
CA GLU A 40 -7.45 7.01 -23.41
C GLU A 40 -6.32 8.02 -23.68
N VAL A 41 -5.07 7.55 -23.73
CA VAL A 41 -3.91 8.43 -24.00
C VAL A 41 -3.86 8.76 -25.49
N VAL A 42 -4.03 10.02 -25.87
CA VAL A 42 -3.92 10.43 -27.29
C VAL A 42 -2.47 10.27 -27.77
N ALA A 43 -2.27 9.60 -28.91
CA ALA A 43 -0.97 9.52 -29.55
C ALA A 43 -0.63 10.86 -30.23
N LEU A 44 0.49 11.46 -29.85
CA LEU A 44 0.95 12.75 -30.41
C LEU A 44 1.88 12.60 -31.61
N SER A 45 2.21 11.37 -32.00
CA SER A 45 3.12 11.06 -33.10
C SER A 45 2.83 9.69 -33.72
N LEU A 46 3.33 9.46 -34.94
CA LEU A 46 3.25 8.14 -35.59
C LEU A 46 3.99 7.06 -34.78
N GLY A 47 5.10 7.41 -34.12
CA GLY A 47 5.75 6.52 -33.16
C GLY A 47 4.83 6.16 -31.97
N GLY A 48 4.07 7.13 -31.44
CA GLY A 48 3.08 6.84 -30.40
C GLY A 48 1.96 5.91 -30.87
N ILE A 49 1.54 6.03 -32.13
CA ILE A 49 0.57 5.10 -32.75
C ILE A 49 1.18 3.70 -32.88
N LEU A 50 2.41 3.59 -33.41
CA LEU A 50 3.14 2.32 -33.53
C LEU A 50 3.30 1.64 -32.16
N ALA A 51 3.62 2.40 -31.12
CA ALA A 51 3.80 1.86 -29.77
C ALA A 51 2.50 1.25 -29.21
N LYS A 52 1.36 1.92 -29.42
CA LYS A 52 0.05 1.37 -29.05
C LYS A 52 -0.26 0.09 -29.82
N LEU A 53 0.02 0.05 -31.12
CA LEU A 53 -0.21 -1.13 -31.95
C LEU A 53 0.69 -2.31 -31.54
N GLU A 54 1.93 -2.05 -31.13
CA GLU A 54 2.81 -3.08 -30.57
C GLU A 54 2.27 -3.67 -29.27
N VAL A 55 1.76 -2.82 -28.37
CA VAL A 55 1.12 -3.30 -27.15
C VAL A 55 -0.06 -4.20 -27.48
N ILE A 56 -0.93 -3.80 -28.43
CA ILE A 56 -2.10 -4.60 -28.82
C ILE A 56 -1.67 -5.97 -29.41
N VAL A 57 -0.71 -5.99 -30.34
CA VAL A 57 -0.20 -7.25 -30.93
C VAL A 57 0.56 -8.12 -29.93
N GLY A 58 1.20 -7.51 -28.92
CA GLY A 58 1.97 -8.20 -27.90
C GLY A 58 1.14 -8.69 -26.71
N ALA A 59 0.07 -7.99 -26.36
CA ALA A 59 -0.76 -8.28 -25.18
C ALA A 59 -1.63 -9.52 -25.35
N ASP A 60 -1.92 -9.92 -26.60
CA ASP A 60 -3.07 -10.79 -26.85
C ASP A 60 -2.82 -11.95 -27.81
N ARG A 61 -1.62 -12.54 -27.72
CA ARG A 61 -1.29 -13.78 -28.44
C ARG A 61 -1.91 -15.04 -27.81
N ASP A 62 -2.53 -14.92 -26.64
CA ASP A 62 -3.09 -16.04 -25.87
C ASP A 62 -4.63 -16.02 -25.76
N ILE A 63 -5.34 -15.03 -26.35
CA ILE A 63 -6.80 -15.10 -26.49
C ILE A 63 -7.16 -16.12 -27.57
N GLY A 64 -7.65 -17.27 -27.11
CA GLY A 64 -8.62 -18.12 -27.81
C GLY A 64 -8.39 -18.38 -29.31
N ASP A 65 -9.50 -18.51 -30.05
CA ASP A 65 -9.46 -18.82 -31.48
C ASP A 65 -8.73 -17.70 -32.25
N PRO A 66 -7.63 -17.98 -32.98
CA PRO A 66 -6.90 -16.98 -33.76
C PRO A 66 -7.73 -16.32 -34.88
N THR A 67 -8.99 -16.72 -35.07
CA THR A 67 -9.96 -16.07 -35.98
C THR A 67 -10.85 -15.01 -35.33
N ASP A 68 -10.93 -14.91 -34.00
CA ASP A 68 -11.80 -13.95 -33.29
C ASP A 68 -11.33 -12.49 -33.42
N PHE A 69 -10.06 -12.29 -33.75
CA PHE A 69 -9.51 -10.97 -34.01
C PHE A 69 -8.52 -11.03 -35.18
N PRO A 70 -8.45 -10.01 -36.06
CA PRO A 70 -7.61 -10.03 -37.26
C PRO A 70 -6.11 -9.80 -36.95
N TRP A 71 -5.54 -10.55 -35.99
CA TRP A 71 -4.14 -10.48 -35.58
C TRP A 71 -3.14 -10.55 -36.74
N PRO A 72 -3.29 -11.46 -37.73
CA PRO A 72 -2.37 -11.53 -38.85
C PRO A 72 -2.38 -10.24 -39.70
N HIS A 73 -3.55 -9.63 -39.87
CA HIS A 73 -3.69 -8.39 -40.65
C HIS A 73 -3.09 -7.22 -39.89
N LEU A 74 -3.35 -7.10 -38.58
CA LEU A 74 -2.77 -6.05 -37.75
C LEU A 74 -1.24 -6.14 -37.69
N ALA A 75 -0.70 -7.36 -37.54
CA ALA A 75 0.73 -7.61 -37.59
C ALA A 75 1.34 -7.27 -38.96
N SER A 76 0.62 -7.50 -40.06
CA SER A 76 1.08 -7.07 -41.40
C SER A 76 1.12 -5.56 -41.52
N VAL A 77 0.05 -4.87 -41.15
CA VAL A 77 -0.02 -3.39 -41.17
C VAL A 77 1.08 -2.78 -40.32
N LEU A 78 1.31 -3.34 -39.12
CA LEU A 78 2.38 -2.87 -38.23
C LEU A 78 3.77 -3.00 -38.87
N ARG A 79 4.05 -4.10 -39.57
CA ARG A 79 5.31 -4.28 -40.30
C ARG A 79 5.47 -3.24 -41.42
N ASP A 80 4.42 -3.00 -42.18
CA ASP A 80 4.44 -2.03 -43.29
C ASP A 80 4.64 -0.61 -42.76
N LEU A 81 3.96 -0.24 -41.67
CA LEU A 81 4.11 1.07 -41.04
C LEU A 81 5.53 1.29 -40.51
N LYS A 82 6.16 0.27 -39.90
CA LYS A 82 7.55 0.35 -39.46
C LYS A 82 8.53 0.48 -40.62
N ALA A 83 8.27 -0.19 -41.75
CA ALA A 83 9.10 -0.06 -42.94
C ALA A 83 9.09 1.38 -43.50
N ILE A 84 7.96 2.10 -43.33
CA ILE A 84 7.79 3.47 -43.81
C ILE A 84 8.31 4.50 -42.78
N ALA A 85 7.98 4.32 -41.50
CA ALA A 85 8.21 5.31 -40.45
C ALA A 85 9.53 5.10 -39.68
N GLY A 86 10.19 3.95 -39.88
CA GLY A 86 11.25 3.48 -39.01
C GLY A 86 10.68 2.64 -37.85
N ASP A 87 11.55 1.81 -37.27
CA ASP A 87 11.20 1.04 -36.07
C ASP A 87 11.17 1.95 -34.85
N LEU A 88 10.43 1.51 -33.82
CA LEU A 88 10.51 2.19 -32.54
C LEU A 88 11.93 2.01 -31.99
N PRO A 89 12.53 3.08 -31.42
CA PRO A 89 13.79 2.90 -30.73
C PRO A 89 13.61 1.83 -29.66
N ALA A 90 14.55 0.88 -29.58
CA ALA A 90 14.55 -0.10 -28.49
C ALA A 90 14.39 0.70 -27.20
N TYR A 91 13.30 0.43 -26.47
CA TYR A 91 13.03 1.10 -25.20
C TYR A 91 14.17 0.72 -24.26
N GLN A 92 15.19 1.57 -24.20
CA GLN A 92 16.10 1.57 -23.09
C GLN A 92 15.27 2.16 -21.97
N SER A 93 14.80 1.29 -21.09
CA SER A 93 14.31 1.73 -19.79
C SER A 93 15.38 2.64 -19.24
N ASP A 94 15.11 3.94 -19.22
CA ASP A 94 15.99 4.89 -18.57
C ASP A 94 16.02 4.45 -17.13
N ARG A 95 17.06 3.72 -16.74
CA ARG A 95 17.14 3.10 -15.42
C ARG A 95 16.97 4.16 -14.34
N SER A 96 17.31 5.40 -14.66
CA SER A 96 17.06 6.59 -13.85
C SER A 96 15.59 6.76 -13.46
N THR A 97 14.64 6.63 -14.39
CA THR A 97 13.19 6.77 -14.08
C THR A 97 12.72 5.65 -13.16
N THR A 98 13.10 4.40 -13.45
CA THR A 98 12.81 3.26 -12.57
C THR A 98 13.43 3.45 -11.18
N HIS A 99 14.67 3.93 -11.09
CA HIS A 99 15.32 4.22 -9.82
C HIS A 99 14.64 5.35 -9.05
N ALA A 100 14.19 6.40 -9.74
CA ALA A 100 13.45 7.50 -9.14
C ALA A 100 12.11 7.03 -8.58
N ASP A 101 11.37 6.22 -9.33
CA ASP A 101 10.11 5.63 -8.88
C ASP A 101 10.31 4.69 -7.70
N VAL A 102 11.33 3.80 -7.75
CA VAL A 102 11.68 2.93 -6.61
C VAL A 102 12.00 3.76 -5.36
N THR A 103 12.75 4.85 -5.52
CA THR A 103 13.09 5.74 -4.41
C THR A 103 11.83 6.40 -3.82
N ARG A 104 10.91 6.86 -4.69
CA ARG A 104 9.62 7.43 -4.27
C ARG A 104 8.78 6.42 -3.50
N HIS A 105 8.63 5.21 -4.04
CA HIS A 105 7.81 4.16 -3.43
C HIS A 105 8.41 3.67 -2.10
N LEU A 106 9.74 3.55 -2.02
CA LEU A 106 10.42 3.21 -0.76
C LEU A 106 10.18 4.26 0.33
N LYS A 107 10.22 5.55 -0.05
CA LYS A 107 9.90 6.66 0.86
C LYS A 107 8.45 6.59 1.35
N GLN A 108 7.50 6.35 0.45
CA GLN A 108 6.08 6.19 0.81
C GLN A 108 5.85 5.00 1.74
N ALA A 109 6.47 3.85 1.44
CA ALA A 109 6.38 2.66 2.28
C ALA A 109 6.95 2.90 3.68
N THR A 110 8.07 3.61 3.79
CA THR A 110 8.68 3.95 5.09
C THR A 110 7.75 4.85 5.92
N GLN A 111 7.06 5.80 5.28
CA GLN A 111 6.07 6.65 5.95
C GLN A 111 4.86 5.85 6.44
N LEU A 112 4.38 4.89 5.64
CA LEU A 112 3.27 4.02 6.03
C LEU A 112 3.63 3.11 7.20
N VAL A 113 4.80 2.47 7.18
CA VAL A 113 5.26 1.63 8.30
C VAL A 113 5.34 2.45 9.59
N ALA A 114 5.93 3.65 9.54
CA ALA A 114 6.00 4.53 10.71
C ALA A 114 4.61 4.97 11.21
N ALA A 115 3.65 5.18 10.31
CA ALA A 115 2.28 5.53 10.69
C ALA A 115 1.55 4.36 11.37
N VAL A 116 1.71 3.14 10.85
CA VAL A 116 1.13 1.92 11.43
C VAL A 116 1.72 1.66 12.83
N GLU A 117 3.04 1.75 12.97
CA GLU A 117 3.70 1.59 14.29
C GLU A 117 3.20 2.62 15.32
N ALA A 118 2.95 3.87 14.89
CA ALA A 118 2.42 4.91 15.76
C ALA A 118 0.95 4.65 16.15
N GLU A 119 0.14 4.11 15.24
CA GLU A 119 -1.24 3.71 15.50
C GLU A 119 -1.30 2.54 16.49
N ASP A 120 -0.50 1.50 16.27
CA ASP A 120 -0.38 0.34 17.16
C ASP A 120 0.03 0.75 18.58
N ALA A 121 0.99 1.69 18.70
CA ALA A 121 1.41 2.24 19.99
C ALA A 121 0.27 3.02 20.68
N ALA A 122 -0.47 3.84 19.93
CA ALA A 122 -1.60 4.59 20.46
C ALA A 122 -2.74 3.67 20.92
N GLU A 123 -3.00 2.59 20.18
CA GLU A 123 -4.01 1.60 20.53
C GLU A 123 -3.62 0.80 21.79
N ASN A 124 -2.35 0.41 21.91
CA ASN A 124 -1.84 -0.25 23.12
C ASN A 124 -1.96 0.65 24.36
N ILE A 125 -1.67 1.96 24.24
CA ILE A 125 -1.87 2.92 25.33
C ILE A 125 -3.36 3.02 25.70
N ARG A 126 -4.27 3.03 24.73
CA ARG A 126 -5.72 3.04 25.00
C ARG A 126 -6.16 1.78 25.74
N GLN A 127 -5.72 0.60 25.28
CA GLN A 127 -6.06 -0.70 25.89
C GLN A 127 -5.52 -0.83 27.32
N THR A 128 -4.29 -0.37 27.57
CA THR A 128 -3.72 -0.36 28.93
C THR A 128 -4.48 0.61 29.83
N ALA A 129 -4.85 1.80 29.36
CA ALA A 129 -5.64 2.77 30.13
C ALA A 129 -7.04 2.24 30.50
N THR A 130 -7.73 1.51 29.61
CA THR A 130 -9.01 0.86 29.93
C THR A 130 -8.84 -0.24 30.99
N LEU A 131 -7.81 -1.08 30.90
CA LEU A 131 -7.52 -2.10 31.91
C LEU A 131 -7.22 -1.48 33.29
N PHE A 132 -6.50 -0.36 33.35
CA PHE A 132 -6.25 0.37 34.60
C PHE A 132 -7.55 0.96 35.19
N ALA A 133 -8.46 1.47 34.36
CA ALA A 133 -9.74 1.99 34.81
C ALA A 133 -10.68 0.89 35.33
N GLU A 134 -10.68 -0.28 34.71
CA GLU A 134 -11.50 -1.44 35.12
C GLU A 134 -10.99 -2.11 36.40
N THR A 135 -9.68 -2.09 36.64
CA THR A 135 -9.07 -2.65 37.87
C THR A 135 -9.07 -1.69 39.05
N SER A 136 -9.30 -0.39 38.82
CA SER A 136 -9.41 0.63 39.86
C SER A 136 -10.81 0.66 40.48
N VAL A 137 -11.11 -0.34 41.32
CA VAL A 137 -12.19 -0.21 42.31
C VAL A 137 -11.67 0.74 43.40
N PHE A 138 -11.93 2.04 43.22
CA PHE A 138 -11.65 3.04 44.24
C PHE A 138 -12.37 2.66 45.54
N PRO A 139 -11.67 2.50 46.68
CA PRO A 139 -12.35 2.33 47.95
C PRO A 139 -13.15 3.59 48.25
N LYS A 140 -14.45 3.39 48.51
CA LYS A 140 -15.41 4.45 48.84
C LYS A 140 -14.82 5.33 49.96
N PRO A 141 -14.71 6.66 49.77
CA PRO A 141 -14.10 7.51 50.78
C PRO A 141 -14.94 7.46 52.06
N ALA A 142 -14.29 7.18 53.19
CA ALA A 142 -14.94 7.16 54.49
C ALA A 142 -15.57 8.52 54.80
N GLU A 143 -16.88 8.52 55.05
CA GLU A 143 -17.60 9.68 55.56
C GLU A 143 -16.97 10.14 56.88
N LYS A 144 -16.43 11.36 56.89
CA LYS A 144 -15.96 11.99 58.13
C LYS A 144 -17.19 12.38 58.97
N PRO A 145 -17.23 12.03 60.27
CA PRO A 145 -18.30 12.47 61.15
C PRO A 145 -18.26 13.99 61.31
N ALA A 146 -19.42 14.62 61.17
CA ALA A 146 -19.63 16.05 61.17
C ALA A 146 -19.64 16.62 62.60
N GLU A 147 -18.48 16.77 63.23
CA GLU A 147 -18.39 17.53 64.47
C GLU A 147 -17.09 18.34 64.51
N PHE A 148 -17.05 19.47 63.80
CA PHE A 148 -16.19 20.60 64.16
C PHE A 148 -16.64 21.85 63.39
N ARG A 149 -17.82 22.37 63.71
CA ARG A 149 -18.29 23.65 63.14
C ARG A 149 -19.03 24.52 64.14
N GLU A 150 -18.50 24.66 65.35
CA GLU A 150 -18.84 25.78 66.21
C GLU A 150 -17.57 26.29 66.91
N LEU A 151 -17.28 27.58 66.72
CA LEU A 151 -16.43 28.49 67.50
C LEU A 151 -15.58 29.39 66.60
N SER A 152 -16.22 30.25 65.81
CA SER A 152 -15.55 31.41 65.21
C SER A 152 -16.52 32.54 64.84
N ARG A 153 -17.44 32.91 65.75
CA ARG A 153 -18.19 34.18 65.66
C ARG A 153 -18.46 34.80 67.03
N ARG A 154 -17.40 35.22 67.72
CA ARG A 154 -17.48 36.31 68.70
C ARG A 154 -16.20 37.12 68.67
N ARG A 155 -16.26 38.28 68.02
CA ARG A 155 -15.54 39.53 68.36
C ARG A 155 -15.78 40.57 67.25
N ARG A 156 -16.66 41.54 67.51
CA ARG A 156 -16.28 42.95 67.62
C ARG A 156 -17.48 43.82 67.96
N SER A 157 -17.25 44.65 68.95
CA SER A 157 -18.11 45.67 69.53
C SER A 157 -18.27 46.88 68.62
N ARG A 158 -19.44 47.52 68.64
CA ARG A 158 -19.64 48.91 69.09
C ARG A 158 -21.12 49.15 69.31
#